data_AF-A0A379GEE8-F1
#
_entry.id   AF-A0A379GEE8-F1
#
_cell.length_a   1.000
_cell.length_b   1.000
_cell.length_c   1.000
_cell.angle_alpha   90.00
_cell.angle_beta   90.00
_cell.angle_gamma   90.00
#
_symmetry.space_group_name_H-M   'P 1'
#
loop_
_entity.id
_entity.type
_entity.pdbx_description
1 polymer ?
#
loop_
_entity_poly.entity_id
_entity_poly.type
_entity_poly.pdbx_seq_one_letter_code
_entity_poly.pdbx_strand_id
1 'polypeptide(L)'
;MANADVLIAHYVAAGFKKIHLDCSMSCADDPIPLTDEIVASRAARLAVIAENTAKKIFGFSDIVYVVGTEVPVPGGAAEELDTVEVTSPDAARKTLACHRQAFYDAGVGECWTRVIGLVVQPGVEFDHTGIIDYQSEKAQALSQVVNDYSHLVFEAHSTDYQTNQAYQQLVHDHFAILKVGPALTFAMREGLYALCAIEETLFPLEKCSRLREKWNN
;
A
#
# COMPACT_ATOMS: atom_id res chain seq x y z
N MET A 1 18.53 8.27 -1.46
CA MET A 1 18.32 7.69 -0.12
C MET A 1 18.30 8.70 1.03
N ALA A 2 19.10 9.76 1.06
CA ALA A 2 19.18 10.66 2.24
C ALA A 2 17.83 11.21 2.73
N ASN A 3 16.92 11.60 1.83
CA ASN A 3 15.58 12.05 2.22
C ASN A 3 14.74 10.94 2.87
N ALA A 4 14.87 9.70 2.40
CA ALA A 4 14.16 8.55 2.96
C ALA A 4 14.66 8.19 4.38
N ASP A 5 15.96 8.34 4.62
CA ASP A 5 16.55 8.16 5.96
C ASP A 5 15.94 9.14 6.97
N VAL A 6 15.80 10.42 6.60
CA VAL A 6 15.19 11.46 7.43
C VAL A 6 13.69 11.20 7.61
N LEU A 7 13.00 10.84 6.52
CA LEU A 7 11.57 10.55 6.52
C LEU A 7 11.22 9.48 7.55
N ILE A 8 11.87 8.32 7.48
CA ILE A 8 11.53 7.20 8.36
C ILE A 8 11.85 7.52 9.82
N ALA A 9 12.96 8.23 10.09
CA ALA A 9 13.27 8.68 11.44
C ALA A 9 12.18 9.60 12.00
N HIS A 10 11.65 10.52 11.19
CA HIS A 10 10.55 11.39 11.62
C HIS A 10 9.25 10.63 11.87
N TYR A 11 8.86 9.70 10.99
CA TYR A 11 7.67 8.86 11.20
C TYR A 11 7.78 8.06 12.51
N VAL A 12 8.92 7.41 12.73
CA VAL A 12 9.13 6.63 13.95
C VAL A 12 9.15 7.53 15.18
N ALA A 13 9.87 8.65 15.15
CA ALA A 13 9.91 9.59 16.27
C ALA A 13 8.53 10.19 16.60
N ALA A 14 7.66 10.33 15.60
CA ALA A 14 6.27 10.76 15.78
C ALA A 14 5.34 9.65 16.32
N GLY A 15 5.83 8.42 16.49
CA GLY A 15 5.10 7.32 17.09
C GLY A 15 4.38 6.40 16.10
N PHE A 16 4.64 6.50 14.79
CA PHE A 16 4.09 5.54 13.83
C PHE A 16 4.67 4.14 14.07
N LYS A 17 3.78 3.15 14.14
CA LYS A 17 4.13 1.75 14.50
C LYS A 17 4.04 0.76 13.34
N LYS A 18 3.23 1.06 12.31
CA LYS A 18 3.18 0.27 11.08
C LYS A 18 3.92 1.01 9.98
N ILE A 19 5.02 0.43 9.51
CA ILE A 19 5.91 1.06 8.52
C ILE A 19 5.99 0.18 7.28
N HIS A 20 5.54 0.68 6.14
CA HIS A 20 5.75 0.04 4.84
C HIS A 20 7.08 0.52 4.25
N LEU A 21 7.99 -0.41 4.01
CA LEU A 21 9.31 -0.16 3.45
C LEU A 21 9.30 -0.48 1.95
N ASP A 22 9.00 0.53 1.14
CA ASP A 22 9.07 0.43 -0.31
C ASP A 22 10.24 1.25 -0.86
N CYS A 23 11.20 0.54 -1.45
CA CYS A 23 12.38 1.11 -2.10
C CYS A 23 12.52 0.61 -3.56
N SER A 24 11.40 0.22 -4.17
CA SER A 24 11.35 -0.42 -5.49
C SER A 24 11.60 0.52 -6.67
N MET A 25 11.34 1.81 -6.49
CA MET A 25 11.48 2.80 -7.55
C MET A 25 12.93 3.18 -7.82
N SER A 26 13.33 3.11 -9.09
CA SER A 26 14.62 3.59 -9.58
C SER A 26 14.75 5.11 -9.42
N CYS A 27 15.86 5.56 -8.84
CA CYS A 27 16.26 6.97 -8.84
C CYS A 27 17.05 7.31 -10.14
N ALA A 28 17.45 8.57 -10.31
CA ALA A 28 18.06 9.08 -11.54
C ALA A 28 19.29 8.28 -12.05
N ASP A 29 20.09 7.71 -11.15
CA ASP A 29 21.32 6.97 -11.48
C ASP A 29 21.16 5.43 -11.34
N ASP A 30 19.93 4.95 -11.17
CA ASP A 30 19.65 3.55 -10.96
C ASP A 30 19.40 2.78 -12.26
N PRO A 31 19.65 1.45 -12.28
CA PRO A 31 19.10 0.59 -13.33
C PRO A 31 17.57 0.63 -13.28
N ILE A 32 16.94 0.43 -14.44
CA ILE A 32 15.48 0.40 -14.60
C ILE A 32 15.09 -0.96 -15.20
N PRO A 33 14.32 -1.80 -14.48
CA PRO A 33 13.95 -1.69 -13.07
C PRO A 33 15.12 -2.00 -12.11
N LEU A 34 14.95 -1.71 -10.82
CA LEU A 34 15.84 -2.21 -9.77
C LEU A 34 15.74 -3.74 -9.64
N THR A 35 16.81 -4.37 -9.17
CA THR A 35 16.77 -5.80 -8.78
C THR A 35 16.22 -5.95 -7.36
N ASP A 36 15.62 -7.11 -7.05
CA ASP A 36 15.08 -7.41 -5.72
C ASP A 36 16.13 -7.23 -4.61
N GLU A 37 17.40 -7.52 -4.90
CA GLU A 37 18.50 -7.37 -3.94
C GLU A 37 18.78 -5.90 -3.62
N ILE A 38 18.72 -5.01 -4.63
CA ILE A 38 18.88 -3.56 -4.41
C ILE A 38 17.70 -3.03 -3.59
N VAL A 39 16.48 -3.42 -3.94
CA VAL A 39 15.26 -3.03 -3.21
C VAL A 39 15.33 -3.48 -1.76
N ALA A 40 15.63 -4.75 -1.53
CA ALA A 40 15.75 -5.34 -0.21
C ALA A 40 16.86 -4.69 0.64
N SER A 41 18.03 -4.41 0.05
CA SER A 41 19.13 -3.72 0.72
C SER A 41 18.75 -2.31 1.18
N ARG A 42 18.03 -1.56 0.32
CA ARG A 42 17.51 -0.23 0.67
C ARG A 42 16.46 -0.30 1.76
N ALA A 43 15.54 -1.26 1.71
CA ALA A 43 14.54 -1.47 2.76
C ALA A 43 15.21 -1.82 4.11
N ALA A 44 16.22 -2.70 4.11
CA ALA A 44 16.96 -3.07 5.31
C ALA A 44 17.70 -1.88 5.95
N ARG A 45 18.30 -0.99 5.14
CA ARG A 45 18.87 0.29 5.61
C ARG A 45 17.82 1.13 6.35
N LEU A 46 16.62 1.26 5.79
CA LEU A 46 15.55 2.01 6.43
C LEU A 46 15.08 1.33 7.73
N ALA A 47 14.99 0.00 7.76
CA ALA A 47 14.68 -0.76 8.97
C ALA A 47 15.70 -0.51 10.10
N VAL A 48 17.00 -0.43 9.79
CA VAL A 48 18.05 -0.06 10.77
C VAL A 48 17.77 1.31 11.38
N ILE A 49 17.43 2.30 10.56
CA ILE A 49 17.16 3.65 11.03
C ILE A 49 15.89 3.68 11.89
N ALA A 50 14.85 2.96 11.47
CA ALA A 50 13.61 2.83 12.23
C ALA A 50 13.84 2.21 13.61
N GLU A 51 14.52 1.06 13.67
CA GLU A 51 14.83 0.36 14.92
C GLU A 51 15.67 1.20 15.88
N ASN A 52 16.72 1.86 15.37
CA ASN A 52 17.57 2.72 16.17
C ASN A 52 16.80 3.95 16.69
N THR A 53 15.94 4.53 15.87
CA THR A 53 15.11 5.68 16.26
C THR A 53 14.13 5.28 17.35
N ALA A 54 13.45 4.15 17.21
CA ALA A 54 12.50 3.66 18.21
C ALA A 54 13.18 3.39 19.56
N LYS A 55 14.31 2.66 19.55
CA LYS A 55 15.10 2.40 20.76
C LYS A 55 15.59 3.69 21.42
N LYS A 56 16.00 4.68 20.63
CA LYS A 56 16.47 5.97 21.14
C LYS A 56 15.35 6.80 21.78
N ILE A 57 14.17 6.86 21.16
CA ILE A 57 13.06 7.74 21.59
C ILE A 57 12.19 7.07 22.66
N PHE A 58 11.92 5.77 22.53
CA PHE A 58 10.96 5.03 23.36
C PHE A 58 11.60 3.94 24.23
N GLY A 59 12.90 3.67 24.08
CA GLY A 59 13.63 2.65 24.84
C GLY A 59 13.49 1.22 24.30
N PHE A 60 12.54 0.97 23.40
CA PHE A 60 12.33 -0.32 22.74
C PHE A 60 11.76 -0.10 21.33
N SER A 61 11.72 -1.16 20.52
CA SER A 61 11.03 -1.16 19.23
C SER A 61 9.93 -2.23 19.21
N ASP A 62 8.72 -1.78 18.92
CA ASP A 62 7.50 -2.54 18.68
C ASP A 62 6.96 -2.28 17.26
N ILE A 63 7.78 -1.69 16.38
CA ILE A 63 7.42 -1.41 14.99
C ILE A 63 7.11 -2.72 14.27
N VAL A 64 6.02 -2.74 13.52
CA VAL A 64 5.68 -3.78 12.56
C VAL A 64 5.91 -3.27 11.14
N TYR A 65 6.43 -4.14 10.29
CA TYR A 65 6.84 -3.80 8.94
C TYR A 65 5.96 -4.46 7.90
N VAL A 66 5.78 -3.75 6.79
CA VAL A 66 5.30 -4.30 5.52
C VAL A 66 6.41 -4.07 4.49
N VAL A 67 6.65 -5.04 3.62
CA VAL A 67 7.65 -4.95 2.54
C VAL A 67 7.00 -5.24 1.19
N GLY A 68 7.76 -5.12 0.11
CA GLY A 68 7.26 -5.31 -1.25
C GLY A 68 6.52 -4.09 -1.78
N THR A 69 6.06 -4.23 -3.00
CA THR A 69 5.32 -3.22 -3.76
C THR A 69 4.36 -3.94 -4.68
N GLU A 70 3.28 -3.30 -5.04
CA GLU A 70 2.46 -3.70 -6.18
C GLU A 70 3.16 -3.35 -7.49
N VAL A 71 3.09 -4.26 -8.45
CA VAL A 71 3.58 -4.03 -9.81
C VAL A 71 2.41 -4.34 -10.76
N PRO A 72 1.99 -3.39 -11.62
CA PRO A 72 2.50 -2.03 -11.75
C PRO A 72 2.15 -1.12 -10.53
N VAL A 73 2.87 0.00 -10.42
CA VAL A 73 2.69 1.01 -9.35
C VAL A 73 1.23 1.52 -9.33
N PRO A 74 0.59 1.69 -8.16
CA PRO A 74 -0.82 1.99 -8.05
C PRO A 74 -1.04 3.49 -8.22
N GLY A 75 -2.25 3.84 -8.66
CA GLY A 75 -2.63 5.25 -8.78
C GLY A 75 -3.74 5.56 -9.78
N GLY A 76 -4.48 4.56 -10.27
CA GLY A 76 -5.32 4.71 -11.45
C GLY A 76 -4.43 4.79 -12.68
N ALA A 77 -4.48 3.77 -13.53
CA ALA A 77 -3.76 3.81 -14.79
C ALA A 77 -4.25 5.03 -15.60
N ALA A 78 -3.30 5.78 -16.16
CA ALA A 78 -3.63 6.84 -17.13
C ALA A 78 -4.11 6.25 -18.48
N GLU A 79 -3.94 4.95 -18.66
CA GLU A 79 -4.36 4.15 -19.81
C GLU A 79 -5.50 3.21 -19.38
N GLU A 80 -6.42 2.88 -20.31
CA GLU A 80 -7.58 2.02 -20.04
C GLU A 80 -7.16 0.67 -19.43
N LEU A 81 -7.74 0.32 -18.28
CA LEU A 81 -7.50 -0.94 -17.59
C LEU A 81 -8.28 -2.09 -18.25
N ASP A 82 -7.64 -2.81 -19.16
CA ASP A 82 -8.21 -4.06 -19.69
C ASP A 82 -8.00 -5.25 -18.73
N THR A 83 -6.81 -5.37 -18.12
CA THR A 83 -6.48 -6.45 -17.18
C THR A 83 -5.40 -6.01 -16.19
N VAL A 84 -5.33 -6.68 -15.03
CA VAL A 84 -4.21 -6.56 -14.08
C VAL A 84 -3.69 -7.96 -13.75
N GLU A 85 -2.37 -8.12 -13.79
CA GLU A 85 -1.73 -9.42 -13.52
C GLU A 85 -1.60 -9.66 -12.02
N VAL A 86 -2.11 -10.81 -11.57
CA VAL A 86 -1.91 -11.27 -10.19
C VAL A 86 -0.42 -11.57 -9.97
N THR A 87 0.14 -11.09 -8.86
CA THR A 87 1.53 -11.39 -8.50
C THR A 87 1.77 -12.90 -8.46
N SER A 88 2.84 -13.36 -9.12
CA SER A 88 3.14 -14.79 -9.12
C SER A 88 3.64 -15.27 -7.74
N PRO A 89 3.34 -16.51 -7.34
CA PRO A 89 3.84 -17.07 -6.08
C PRO A 89 5.37 -17.03 -5.97
N ASP A 90 6.07 -17.29 -7.07
CA ASP A 90 7.53 -17.29 -7.11
C ASP A 90 8.11 -15.88 -6.90
N ALA A 91 7.50 -14.85 -7.49
CA ALA A 91 7.89 -13.46 -7.24
C ALA A 91 7.71 -13.08 -5.77
N ALA A 92 6.55 -13.40 -5.18
CA ALA A 92 6.28 -13.14 -3.76
C ALA A 92 7.31 -13.82 -2.84
N ARG A 93 7.62 -15.10 -3.10
CA ARG A 93 8.64 -15.85 -2.35
C ARG A 93 10.03 -15.26 -2.51
N LYS A 94 10.40 -14.86 -3.72
CA LYS A 94 11.70 -14.24 -4.01
C LYS A 94 11.84 -12.92 -3.27
N THR A 95 10.84 -12.04 -3.33
CA THR A 95 10.84 -10.77 -2.61
C THR A 95 11.03 -10.99 -1.10
N LEU A 96 10.32 -11.94 -0.50
CA LEU A 96 10.48 -12.30 0.91
C LEU A 96 11.87 -12.83 1.23
N ALA A 97 12.42 -13.72 0.40
CA ALA A 97 13.76 -14.27 0.59
C ALA A 97 14.84 -13.18 0.53
N CYS A 98 14.78 -12.29 -0.48
CA CYS A 98 15.71 -11.17 -0.63
C CYS A 98 15.65 -10.21 0.56
N HIS A 99 14.43 -9.82 1.00
CA HIS A 99 14.28 -8.95 2.17
C HIS A 99 14.77 -9.61 3.45
N ARG A 100 14.45 -10.89 3.66
CA ARG A 100 14.94 -11.64 4.82
C ARG A 100 16.46 -11.58 4.87
N GLN A 101 17.11 -11.99 3.79
CA GLN A 101 18.58 -11.99 3.72
C GLN A 101 19.17 -10.60 3.99
N ALA A 102 18.66 -9.56 3.32
CA ALA A 102 19.12 -8.19 3.50
C ALA A 102 18.97 -7.67 4.94
N PHE A 103 17.90 -8.05 5.64
CA PHE A 103 17.69 -7.67 7.06
C PHE A 103 18.72 -8.34 7.98
N TYR A 104 19.03 -9.62 7.73
CA TYR A 104 20.09 -10.32 8.47
C TYR A 104 21.47 -9.69 8.20
N ASP A 105 21.78 -9.42 6.92
CA ASP A 105 23.06 -8.82 6.53
C ASP A 105 23.25 -7.40 7.08
N ALA A 106 22.16 -6.64 7.23
CA ALA A 106 22.15 -5.31 7.83
C ALA A 106 22.18 -5.31 9.37
N GLY A 107 22.19 -6.48 10.02
CA GLY A 107 22.24 -6.61 11.48
C GLY A 107 20.92 -6.34 12.20
N VAL A 108 19.79 -6.36 11.48
CA VAL A 108 18.43 -6.16 12.04
C VAL A 108 17.53 -7.39 11.86
N GLY A 109 18.11 -8.57 11.61
CA GLY A 109 17.37 -9.81 11.38
C GLY A 109 16.37 -10.18 12.49
N GLU A 110 16.56 -9.71 13.73
CA GLU A 110 15.60 -9.92 14.82
C GLU A 110 14.22 -9.31 14.53
N CYS A 111 14.15 -8.17 13.82
CA CYS A 111 12.88 -7.54 13.47
C CYS A 111 12.14 -8.24 12.32
N TRP A 112 12.75 -9.24 11.67
CA TRP A 112 12.08 -10.02 10.62
C TRP A 112 10.77 -10.66 11.10
N THR A 113 10.73 -11.10 12.37
CA THR A 113 9.50 -11.64 13.00
C THR A 113 8.38 -10.62 13.12
N ARG A 114 8.68 -9.32 12.97
CA ARG A 114 7.72 -8.21 12.94
C ARG A 114 7.43 -7.71 11.53
N VAL A 115 7.94 -8.37 10.48
CA VAL A 115 7.47 -8.17 9.11
C VAL A 115 6.16 -8.92 8.95
N ILE A 116 5.05 -8.19 9.12
CA ILE A 116 3.70 -8.75 9.18
C ILE A 116 3.00 -8.80 7.82
N GLY A 117 3.56 -8.12 6.81
CA GLY A 117 2.89 -7.95 5.52
C GLY A 117 3.84 -7.98 4.34
N LEU A 118 3.37 -8.60 3.26
CA LEU A 118 3.92 -8.41 1.92
C LEU A 118 2.86 -7.70 1.06
N VAL A 119 3.25 -6.63 0.38
CA VAL A 119 2.42 -6.03 -0.65
C VAL A 119 2.52 -6.83 -1.93
N VAL A 120 1.36 -7.16 -2.51
CA VAL A 120 1.20 -7.93 -3.75
C VAL A 120 -0.03 -7.43 -4.50
N GLN A 121 -0.12 -7.74 -5.79
CA GLN A 121 -1.28 -7.45 -6.63
C GLN A 121 -2.22 -8.68 -6.67
N PRO A 122 -3.41 -8.64 -6.02
CA PRO A 122 -4.36 -9.76 -6.00
C PRO A 122 -5.27 -9.86 -7.23
N GLY A 123 -5.19 -8.94 -8.18
CA GLY A 123 -6.15 -8.85 -9.28
C GLY A 123 -7.23 -7.80 -9.07
N VAL A 124 -6.92 -6.70 -8.36
CA VAL A 124 -7.86 -5.57 -8.13
C VAL A 124 -7.23 -4.28 -8.60
N GLU A 125 -8.01 -3.45 -9.28
CA GLU A 125 -7.61 -2.11 -9.73
C GLU A 125 -8.85 -1.29 -10.10
N PHE A 126 -8.69 0.02 -10.27
CA PHE A 126 -9.71 0.90 -10.83
C PHE A 126 -9.05 2.05 -11.61
N ASP A 127 -9.75 2.61 -12.59
CA ASP A 127 -9.37 3.83 -13.29
C ASP A 127 -10.56 4.81 -13.35
N HIS A 128 -10.58 5.69 -14.36
CA HIS A 128 -11.64 6.67 -14.55
C HIS A 128 -12.95 6.08 -15.07
N THR A 129 -12.93 4.91 -15.71
CA THR A 129 -14.06 4.34 -16.46
C THR A 129 -14.45 2.93 -16.01
N GLY A 130 -13.61 2.24 -15.24
CA GLY A 130 -13.83 0.85 -14.85
C GLY A 130 -13.22 0.45 -13.51
N ILE A 131 -13.69 -0.70 -13.03
CA ILE A 131 -13.18 -1.39 -11.84
C ILE A 131 -12.84 -2.82 -12.29
N ILE A 132 -11.65 -3.29 -11.94
CA ILE A 132 -11.27 -4.70 -12.06
C ILE A 132 -11.66 -5.38 -10.74
N ASP A 133 -12.72 -6.17 -10.80
CA ASP A 133 -13.20 -6.93 -9.64
C ASP A 133 -12.25 -8.08 -9.28
N TYR A 134 -12.08 -8.27 -7.96
CA TYR A 134 -11.35 -9.39 -7.41
C TYR A 134 -11.94 -10.73 -7.88
N GLN A 135 -11.06 -11.61 -8.34
CA GLN A 135 -11.39 -12.98 -8.77
C GLN A 135 -10.61 -13.97 -7.91
N SER A 136 -11.26 -14.47 -6.86
CA SER A 136 -10.65 -15.36 -5.86
C SER A 136 -9.92 -16.54 -6.50
N GLU A 137 -10.50 -17.17 -7.52
CA GLU A 137 -9.90 -18.30 -8.21
C GLU A 137 -8.54 -17.99 -8.85
N LYS A 138 -8.32 -16.76 -9.32
CA LYS A 138 -7.06 -16.34 -9.94
C LYS A 138 -5.96 -16.10 -8.90
N ALA A 139 -6.32 -15.72 -7.68
CA ALA A 139 -5.38 -15.40 -6.61
C ALA A 139 -5.08 -16.59 -5.68
N GLN A 140 -5.76 -17.73 -5.82
CA GLN A 140 -5.56 -18.89 -4.93
C GLN A 140 -4.09 -19.34 -4.85
N ALA A 141 -3.38 -19.43 -5.97
CA ALA A 141 -1.98 -19.85 -5.98
C ALA A 141 -1.09 -18.88 -5.18
N LEU A 142 -1.34 -17.57 -5.29
CA LEU A 142 -0.64 -16.54 -4.53
C LEU A 142 -1.00 -16.63 -3.04
N SER A 143 -2.29 -16.76 -2.71
CA SER A 143 -2.80 -16.90 -1.34
C SER A 143 -2.07 -17.98 -0.54
N GLN A 144 -1.79 -19.13 -1.19
CA GLN A 144 -1.09 -20.25 -0.54
C GLN A 144 0.34 -19.93 -0.08
N VAL A 145 0.98 -18.88 -0.58
CA VAL A 145 2.35 -18.49 -0.15
C VAL A 145 2.38 -18.11 1.33
N VAL A 146 1.29 -17.53 1.86
CA VAL A 146 1.21 -17.10 3.26
C VAL A 146 1.31 -18.28 4.22
N ASN A 147 0.89 -19.48 3.81
CA ASN A 147 0.94 -20.69 4.66
C ASN A 147 2.35 -21.09 5.08
N ASP A 148 3.39 -20.61 4.38
CA ASP A 148 4.78 -20.85 4.74
C ASP A 148 5.32 -19.86 5.80
N TYR A 149 4.54 -18.83 6.14
CA TYR A 149 4.95 -17.72 7.01
C TYR A 149 3.87 -17.39 8.06
N SER A 150 3.96 -18.01 9.24
CA SER A 150 2.94 -17.90 10.31
C SER A 150 2.66 -16.50 10.88
N HIS A 151 3.51 -15.52 10.58
CA HIS A 151 3.45 -14.14 11.08
C HIS A 151 3.08 -13.12 10.00
N LEU A 152 2.85 -13.58 8.77
CA LEU A 152 2.68 -12.74 7.60
C LEU A 152 1.26 -12.84 7.05
N VAL A 153 0.75 -11.74 6.50
CA VAL A 153 -0.45 -11.68 5.65
C VAL A 153 -0.14 -10.86 4.40
N PHE A 154 -1.05 -10.80 3.44
CA PHE A 154 -0.92 -9.85 2.35
C PHE A 154 -1.57 -8.51 2.67
N GLU A 155 -0.92 -7.45 2.18
CA GLU A 155 -1.48 -6.12 2.10
C GLU A 155 -1.83 -5.81 0.65
N ALA A 156 -3.11 -5.54 0.40
CA ALA A 156 -3.61 -5.16 -0.92
C ALA A 156 -3.86 -3.65 -0.97
N HIS A 157 -3.36 -3.02 -2.04
CA HIS A 157 -3.60 -1.61 -2.36
C HIS A 157 -4.68 -1.50 -3.42
N SER A 158 -5.14 -0.27 -3.71
CA SER A 158 -6.21 0.00 -4.69
C SER A 158 -7.48 -0.85 -4.50
N THR A 159 -7.82 -1.20 -3.25
CA THR A 159 -9.00 -2.06 -2.98
C THR A 159 -10.31 -1.28 -3.01
N ASP A 160 -10.26 0.01 -3.34
CA ASP A 160 -11.41 0.89 -3.49
C ASP A 160 -12.46 0.33 -4.47
N TYR A 161 -13.72 0.64 -4.21
CA TYR A 161 -14.89 0.33 -5.05
C TYR A 161 -15.24 -1.15 -5.25
N GLN A 162 -14.47 -2.08 -4.68
CA GLN A 162 -14.80 -3.51 -4.70
C GLN A 162 -16.13 -3.80 -3.98
N THR A 163 -16.78 -4.89 -4.37
CA THR A 163 -18.02 -5.33 -3.71
C THR A 163 -17.78 -5.84 -2.30
N ASN A 164 -18.81 -5.82 -1.45
CA ASN A 164 -18.74 -6.44 -0.11
C ASN A 164 -18.31 -7.91 -0.14
N GLN A 165 -18.75 -8.65 -1.18
CA GLN A 165 -18.36 -10.04 -1.37
C GLN A 165 -16.86 -10.15 -1.72
N ALA A 166 -16.35 -9.30 -2.60
CA ALA A 166 -14.93 -9.25 -2.95
C ALA A 166 -14.06 -8.95 -1.71
N TYR A 167 -14.46 -8.02 -0.85
CA TYR A 167 -13.73 -7.76 0.41
C TYR A 167 -13.69 -8.99 1.34
N GLN A 168 -14.79 -9.73 1.45
CA GLN A 168 -14.81 -10.97 2.24
C GLN A 168 -13.89 -12.04 1.65
N GLN A 169 -13.90 -12.19 0.32
CA GLN A 169 -13.02 -13.12 -0.38
C GLN A 169 -11.55 -12.73 -0.25
N LEU A 170 -11.21 -11.45 -0.39
CA LEU A 170 -9.86 -10.93 -0.18
C LEU A 170 -9.33 -11.30 1.22
N VAL A 171 -10.11 -11.05 2.27
CA VAL A 171 -9.72 -11.40 3.65
C VAL A 171 -9.59 -12.92 3.83
N HIS A 172 -10.53 -13.69 3.28
CA HIS A 172 -10.48 -15.17 3.32
C HIS A 172 -9.20 -15.70 2.65
N ASP A 173 -8.79 -15.07 1.55
CA ASP A 173 -7.61 -15.44 0.76
C ASP A 173 -6.32 -14.75 1.27
N HIS A 174 -6.30 -14.33 2.54
CA HIS A 174 -5.15 -13.78 3.26
C HIS A 174 -4.69 -12.37 2.85
N PHE A 175 -5.44 -11.66 2.02
CA PHE A 175 -5.32 -10.21 1.83
C PHE A 175 -6.00 -9.49 3.01
N ALA A 176 -5.39 -9.58 4.19
CA ALA A 176 -6.00 -9.17 5.45
C ALA A 176 -5.82 -7.68 5.77
N ILE A 177 -4.90 -6.99 5.07
CA ILE A 177 -4.75 -5.53 5.17
C ILE A 177 -5.23 -4.92 3.85
N LEU A 178 -6.40 -4.29 3.89
CA LEU A 178 -7.03 -3.67 2.72
C LEU A 178 -6.89 -2.16 2.81
N LYS A 179 -6.11 -1.55 1.89
CA LYS A 179 -5.98 -0.09 1.82
C LYS A 179 -7.09 0.50 0.95
N VAL A 180 -7.72 1.53 1.48
CA VAL A 180 -8.78 2.33 0.84
C VAL A 180 -8.45 3.81 1.02
N GLY A 181 -8.74 4.63 0.01
CA GLY A 181 -8.49 6.07 0.03
C GLY A 181 -9.40 6.81 -0.93
N PRO A 182 -9.18 6.69 -2.26
CA PRO A 182 -10.02 7.31 -3.28
C PRO A 182 -11.52 7.14 -3.07
N ALA A 183 -12.02 5.94 -2.74
CA ALA A 183 -13.44 5.70 -2.49
C ALA A 183 -14.00 6.52 -1.31
N LEU A 184 -13.21 6.74 -0.26
CA LEU A 184 -13.63 7.57 0.88
C LEU A 184 -13.82 9.03 0.47
N THR A 185 -12.83 9.59 -0.24
CA THR A 185 -12.91 10.97 -0.73
C THR A 185 -13.91 11.14 -1.87
N PHE A 186 -14.15 10.09 -2.66
CA PHE A 186 -15.17 10.06 -3.70
C PHE A 186 -16.57 10.15 -3.07
N ALA A 187 -16.87 9.30 -2.09
CA ALA A 187 -18.14 9.34 -1.35
C ALA A 187 -18.34 10.69 -0.62
N MET A 188 -17.26 11.23 -0.03
CA MET A 188 -17.28 12.59 0.56
C MET A 188 -17.67 13.63 -0.49
N ARG A 189 -17.05 13.59 -1.68
CA ARG A 189 -17.36 14.52 -2.78
C ARG A 189 -18.82 14.38 -3.23
N GLU A 190 -19.34 13.17 -3.39
CA GLU A 190 -20.75 12.94 -3.74
C GLU A 190 -21.70 13.54 -2.69
N GLY A 191 -21.41 13.32 -1.40
CA GLY A 191 -22.19 13.90 -0.31
C GLY A 191 -22.18 15.44 -0.34
N LEU A 192 -21.03 16.05 -0.60
CA LEU A 192 -20.92 17.50 -0.72
C LEU A 192 -21.64 18.03 -1.97
N TYR A 193 -21.63 17.30 -3.09
CA TYR A 193 -22.36 17.66 -4.31
C TYR A 193 -23.87 17.58 -4.09
N ALA A 194 -24.36 16.56 -3.38
CA ALA A 194 -25.75 16.44 -3.01
C ALA A 194 -26.20 17.59 -2.09
N LEU A 195 -25.35 17.99 -1.12
CA LEU A 195 -25.61 19.14 -0.27
C LEU A 195 -25.66 20.45 -1.06
N CYS A 196 -24.81 20.63 -2.08
CA CYS A 196 -24.89 21.80 -2.97
C CYS A 196 -26.24 21.83 -3.71
N ALA A 197 -26.73 20.68 -4.20
CA ALA A 197 -28.04 20.62 -4.88
C ALA A 197 -29.21 20.93 -3.93
N ILE A 198 -29.13 20.46 -2.68
CA ILE A 198 -30.10 20.81 -1.63
C ILE A 198 -30.07 22.31 -1.33
N GLU A 199 -28.86 22.90 -1.19
CA GLU A 199 -28.69 24.34 -0.96
C GLU A 199 -29.34 25.17 -2.08
N GLU A 200 -29.06 24.83 -3.35
CA GLU A 200 -29.61 25.47 -4.54
C GLU A 200 -31.15 25.37 -4.62
N THR A 201 -31.75 24.37 -3.96
CA THR A 201 -33.22 24.19 -3.91
C THR A 201 -33.86 24.93 -2.74
N LEU A 202 -33.19 25.01 -1.59
CA LEU A 202 -33.75 25.59 -0.36
C LEU A 202 -33.55 27.10 -0.24
N PHE A 203 -32.51 27.66 -0.87
CA PHE A 203 -32.15 29.07 -0.72
C PHE A 203 -32.11 29.81 -2.07
N PRO A 204 -32.34 31.14 -2.07
CA PRO A 204 -32.05 31.97 -3.23
C PRO A 204 -30.57 31.85 -3.65
N LEU A 205 -30.31 31.91 -4.96
CA LEU A 205 -28.97 31.70 -5.55
C LEU A 205 -27.91 32.67 -5.01
N GLU A 206 -28.31 33.89 -4.63
CA GLU A 206 -27.43 34.90 -4.05
C GLU A 206 -26.96 34.57 -2.62
N LYS A 207 -27.62 33.62 -1.95
CA LYS A 207 -27.25 33.13 -0.61
C LYS A 207 -26.51 31.79 -0.65
N CYS A 208 -26.43 31.14 -1.81
CA CYS A 208 -25.75 29.87 -1.96
C CYS A 208 -24.22 30.04 -1.88
N SER A 209 -23.54 29.08 -1.26
CA SER A 209 -22.09 29.05 -1.08
C SER A 209 -21.28 29.02 -2.38
N ARG A 210 -21.90 28.50 -3.46
CA ARG A 210 -21.30 28.20 -4.77
C ARG A 210 -20.09 27.27 -4.67
N LEU A 211 -20.10 26.35 -3.72
CA LEU A 211 -18.99 25.43 -3.47
C LEU A 211 -18.62 24.62 -4.72
N ARG A 212 -19.62 24.07 -5.43
CA ARG A 212 -19.41 23.31 -6.67
C ARG A 212 -18.70 24.11 -7.76
N GLU A 213 -19.04 25.39 -7.95
CA GLU A 213 -18.38 26.25 -8.93
C GLU A 213 -16.91 26.52 -8.56
N LYS A 214 -16.63 26.68 -7.26
CA LYS A 214 -15.27 26.95 -6.76
C LYS A 214 -14.32 25.76 -6.89
N TRP A 215 -14.82 24.54 -6.96
CA TRP A 215 -14.00 23.34 -7.18
C TRP A 215 -13.71 23.07 -8.66
N ASN A 216 -14.55 23.60 -9.56
CA ASN A 216 -14.39 23.40 -11.00
C ASN A 216 -13.51 24.48 -11.66
N ASN A 217 -13.06 25.48 -10.90
CA ASN A 217 -12.14 26.56 -11.33
C ASN A 217 -10.75 26.32 -10.74
#